data_AF-A0AAD2JIK7-F1
#
_entry.id   AF-A0AAD2JIK7-F1
#
_cell.length_a   1.000
_cell.length_b   1.000
_cell.length_c   1.000
_cell.angle_alpha   90.00
_cell.angle_beta   90.00
_cell.angle_gamma   90.00
#
_symmetry.space_group_name_H-M   'P 1'
#
loop_
_entity.id
_entity.type
_entity.pdbx_description
1 polymer ?
#
loop_
_entity_poly.entity_id
_entity_poly.type
_entity_poly.pdbx_seq_one_letter_code
_entity_poly.pdbx_strand_id
1 'polypeptide(L)'
;MYIPTFNGEESEFQMWWMQYKAYATIAGFALAIQRTRDLDLPPKEDEVLADDADGKKMKKSCDPNSLAMATLTMAFTSASMMGMIADAVTADWPNGLLYKVIDNLFKRYRSSDVMSKVKMRYEMDRVNMKKDDDPNRLCEQISQIENKYVTQKLSLEDLLAIVSDAAPIEYGATITAEKRNKGNALTLEDIREAMHAQWRIMYPAAKTKKTSTAKEVELSSVDNAEVI
;
A
#
# COMPACT_ATOMS: atom_id res chain seq x y z
N MET A 1 21.55 13.46 -0.05
CA MET A 1 20.69 12.26 0.12
C MET A 1 19.38 12.74 0.71
N TYR A 2 18.24 12.45 0.08
CA TYR A 2 16.93 12.92 0.54
C TYR A 2 16.38 12.01 1.63
N ILE A 3 15.91 12.59 2.74
CA ILE A 3 15.25 11.85 3.83
C ILE A 3 13.73 11.93 3.58
N PRO A 4 13.03 10.80 3.39
CA PRO A 4 11.57 10.80 3.24
C PRO A 4 10.91 11.36 4.49
N THR A 5 10.16 12.44 4.35
CA THR A 5 9.42 13.07 5.45
C THR A 5 8.05 12.42 5.64
N PHE A 6 7.56 12.43 6.87
CA PHE A 6 6.23 11.93 7.23
C PHE A 6 5.46 13.00 8.02
N ASN A 7 4.18 13.17 7.69
CA ASN A 7 3.26 14.12 8.31
C ASN A 7 2.38 13.49 9.41
N GLY A 8 2.37 12.16 9.51
CA GLY A 8 1.53 11.42 10.47
C GLY A 8 0.17 11.00 9.91
N GLU A 9 -0.06 11.15 8.60
CA GLU A 9 -1.28 10.70 7.95
C GLU A 9 -1.27 9.18 7.77
N GLU A 10 -2.33 8.51 8.23
CA GLU A 10 -2.45 7.04 8.19
C GLU A 10 -2.45 6.49 6.75
N SER A 11 -3.04 7.22 5.81
CA SER A 11 -3.10 6.86 4.38
C SER A 11 -1.70 6.83 3.73
N GLU A 12 -0.80 7.72 4.16
CA GLU A 12 0.55 7.89 3.59
C GLU A 12 1.59 6.99 4.26
N PHE A 13 1.28 6.47 5.45
CA PHE A 13 2.24 5.71 6.28
C PHE A 13 2.91 4.57 5.52
N GLN A 14 2.16 3.82 4.73
CA GLN A 14 2.66 2.64 4.02
C GLN A 14 3.68 3.02 2.95
N MET A 15 3.36 4.03 2.15
CA MET A 15 4.22 4.55 1.10
C MET A 15 5.50 5.16 1.71
N TRP A 16 5.33 6.00 2.73
CA TRP A 16 6.45 6.58 3.46
C TRP A 16 7.34 5.50 4.07
N TRP A 17 6.77 4.48 4.71
CA TRP A 17 7.54 3.40 5.34
C TRP A 17 8.39 2.62 4.33
N MET A 18 7.86 2.36 3.13
CA MET A 18 8.62 1.73 2.05
C MET A 18 9.79 2.61 1.59
N GLN A 19 9.55 3.91 1.40
CA GLN A 19 10.58 4.87 1.03
C GLN A 19 11.65 5.01 2.14
N TYR A 20 11.23 5.07 3.40
CA TYR A 20 12.11 5.17 4.56
C TYR A 20 12.99 3.93 4.70
N LYS A 21 12.43 2.73 4.49
CA LYS A 21 13.22 1.48 4.43
C LYS A 21 14.26 1.51 3.31
N ALA A 22 13.91 1.99 2.12
CA ALA A 22 14.86 2.12 1.02
C ALA A 22 16.00 3.09 1.39
N TYR A 23 15.66 4.24 1.98
CA TYR A 23 16.63 5.19 2.51
C TYR A 23 17.57 4.55 3.54
N ALA A 24 17.02 3.82 4.51
CA ALA A 24 17.79 3.15 5.56
C ALA A 24 18.76 2.09 5.02
N THR A 25 18.40 1.40 3.93
CA THR A 25 19.30 0.46 3.25
C THR A 25 20.49 1.19 2.66
N ILE A 26 20.26 2.30 1.96
CA ILE A 26 21.33 3.09 1.35
C ILE A 26 22.20 3.75 2.44
N ALA A 27 21.59 4.17 3.55
CA ALA A 27 22.28 4.83 4.66
C ALA A 27 22.92 3.85 5.65
N GLY A 28 22.76 2.53 5.47
CA GLY A 28 23.49 1.51 6.22
C GLY A 28 22.90 1.10 7.58
N PHE A 29 21.67 1.48 7.90
CA PHE A 29 21.02 1.17 9.19
C PHE A 29 19.73 0.34 9.09
N ALA A 30 19.42 -0.20 7.91
CA ALA A 30 18.20 -0.99 7.68
C ALA A 30 17.99 -2.14 8.68
N LEU A 31 19.06 -2.81 9.11
CA LEU A 31 18.99 -3.93 10.06
C LEU A 31 18.55 -3.50 11.46
N ALA A 32 18.78 -2.24 11.84
CA ALA A 32 18.36 -1.71 13.13
C ALA A 32 16.86 -1.39 13.17
N ILE A 33 16.21 -1.22 12.01
CA ILE A 33 14.79 -0.85 11.92
C ILE A 33 13.91 -2.08 12.19
N GLN A 34 13.83 -2.47 13.45
CA GLN A 34 13.05 -3.60 13.93
C GLN A 34 12.03 -3.15 14.98
N ARG A 35 10.99 -3.97 15.16
CA ARG A 35 9.95 -3.75 16.21
C ARG A 35 10.38 -4.26 17.58
N THR A 36 11.44 -5.06 17.63
CA THR A 36 11.97 -5.68 18.84
C THR A 36 13.30 -5.05 19.18
N ARG A 37 13.64 -5.04 20.48
CA ARG A 37 14.94 -4.60 20.94
C ARG A 37 16.03 -5.47 20.32
N ASP A 38 17.07 -4.86 19.79
CA ASP A 38 18.28 -5.55 19.39
C ASP A 38 19.00 -6.10 20.64
N LEU A 39 19.27 -7.41 20.64
CA LEU A 39 19.89 -8.12 21.75
C LEU A 39 21.37 -7.74 21.92
N ASP A 40 21.99 -7.22 20.86
CA ASP A 40 23.35 -6.72 20.89
C ASP A 40 23.43 -5.28 21.43
N LEU A 41 22.30 -4.61 21.77
CA LEU A 41 22.37 -3.30 22.41
C LEU A 41 22.72 -3.41 23.91
N PRO A 42 23.72 -2.66 24.38
CA PRO A 42 24.09 -2.65 25.80
C PRO A 42 22.90 -2.19 26.68
N PRO A 43 22.85 -2.57 27.97
CA PRO A 43 21.82 -2.06 28.87
C PRO A 43 21.80 -0.53 28.92
N LYS A 44 22.96 0.14 28.85
CA LYS A 44 23.06 1.62 28.84
C LYS A 44 23.82 2.16 27.64
N GLU A 45 23.49 3.39 27.25
CA GLU A 45 24.14 4.07 26.13
C GLU A 45 25.60 4.45 26.40
N ASP A 46 25.92 4.85 27.63
CA ASP A 46 27.26 5.28 28.06
C ASP A 46 28.13 4.14 28.60
N GLU A 47 27.67 2.90 28.41
CA GLU A 47 28.37 1.73 28.91
C GLU A 47 29.75 1.58 28.26
N VAL A 48 30.78 1.42 29.09
CA VAL A 48 32.14 1.23 28.62
C VAL A 48 32.26 -0.18 28.04
N LEU A 49 32.29 -0.26 26.72
CA LEU A 49 32.41 -1.51 25.99
C LEU A 49 33.85 -2.06 26.07
N ALA A 50 33.99 -3.35 26.33
CA ALA A 50 35.28 -4.04 26.27
C ALA A 50 35.79 -4.14 24.81
N ASP A 51 37.11 -4.21 24.61
CA ASP A 51 37.71 -4.46 23.29
C ASP A 51 37.78 -5.97 22.99
N ASP A 52 36.64 -6.64 23.11
CA ASP A 52 36.46 -8.04 22.75
C ASP A 52 35.44 -8.19 21.60
N ALA A 53 35.11 -9.43 21.25
CA ALA A 53 34.17 -9.71 20.18
C ALA A 53 32.76 -9.17 20.47
N ASP A 54 32.33 -9.16 21.74
CA ASP A 54 30.97 -8.77 22.11
C ASP A 54 30.84 -7.25 22.25
N GLY A 55 31.84 -6.56 22.81
CA GLY A 55 31.89 -5.10 22.81
C GLY A 55 31.96 -4.51 21.39
N LYS A 56 32.61 -5.21 20.44
CA LYS A 56 32.57 -4.82 19.01
C LYS A 56 31.19 -4.98 18.38
N LYS A 57 30.44 -6.03 18.72
CA LYS A 57 29.04 -6.19 18.27
C LYS A 57 28.16 -5.09 18.84
N MET A 58 28.27 -4.83 20.14
CA MET A 58 27.50 -3.78 20.82
C MET A 58 27.71 -2.42 20.17
N LYS A 59 28.97 -2.04 19.89
CA LYS A 59 29.29 -0.79 19.20
C LYS A 59 28.66 -0.72 17.80
N LYS A 60 28.73 -1.82 17.06
CA LYS A 60 28.15 -1.94 15.71
C LYS A 60 26.62 -1.83 15.71
N SER A 61 25.95 -2.10 16.83
CA SER A 61 24.50 -1.93 17.00
C SER A 61 24.12 -0.53 17.54
N CYS A 62 24.97 0.11 18.34
CA CYS A 62 24.73 1.48 18.83
C CYS A 62 24.74 2.50 17.69
N ASP A 63 25.73 2.46 16.79
CA ASP A 63 25.87 3.46 15.72
C ASP A 63 24.61 3.52 14.80
N PRO A 64 24.07 2.39 14.31
CA PRO A 64 22.81 2.39 13.56
C PRO A 64 21.59 2.84 14.36
N ASN A 65 21.49 2.53 15.67
CA ASN A 65 20.38 2.99 16.50
C ASN A 65 20.35 4.52 16.56
N SER A 66 21.49 5.13 16.89
CA SER A 66 21.60 6.59 17.02
C SER A 66 21.39 7.30 15.68
N LEU A 67 21.93 6.75 14.58
CA LEU A 67 21.70 7.28 13.24
C LEU A 67 20.22 7.20 12.84
N ALA A 68 19.55 6.09 13.13
CA ALA A 68 18.14 5.92 12.83
C ALA A 68 17.24 6.85 13.68
N MET A 69 17.56 7.06 14.96
CA MET A 69 16.85 8.01 15.82
C MET A 69 16.97 9.44 15.29
N ALA A 70 18.17 9.86 14.90
CA ALA A 70 18.39 11.18 14.31
C ALA A 70 17.63 11.36 12.99
N THR A 71 17.65 10.34 12.12
CA THR A 71 16.96 10.40 10.82
C THR A 71 15.44 10.34 10.95
N LEU A 72 14.89 9.59 11.93
CA LEU A 72 13.46 9.66 12.25
C LEU A 72 13.05 11.03 12.79
N THR A 73 13.89 11.63 13.64
CA THR A 73 13.65 12.98 14.17
C THR A 73 13.58 14.02 13.06
N MET A 74 14.43 13.88 12.04
CA MET A 74 14.38 14.74 10.84
C MET A 74 13.22 14.39 9.89
N ALA A 75 12.82 13.12 9.81
CA ALA A 75 11.73 12.67 8.96
C ALA A 75 10.36 13.12 9.48
N PHE A 76 10.18 13.21 10.80
CA PHE A 76 8.91 13.57 11.41
C PHE A 76 8.66 15.07 11.39
N THR A 77 7.49 15.46 10.89
CA THR A 77 7.12 16.88 10.73
C THR A 77 6.02 17.35 11.70
N SER A 78 5.41 16.45 12.46
CA SER A 78 4.32 16.77 13.39
C SER A 78 4.69 16.55 14.85
N ALA A 79 4.13 17.39 15.73
CA ALA A 79 4.37 17.33 17.17
C ALA A 79 3.97 15.98 17.79
N SER A 80 2.91 15.32 17.27
CA SER A 80 2.50 14.02 17.78
C SER A 80 3.53 12.92 17.51
N MET A 81 4.30 13.01 16.43
CA MET A 81 5.36 12.03 16.13
C MET A 81 6.63 12.34 16.93
N MET A 82 6.92 13.63 17.17
CA MET A 82 7.99 14.03 18.09
C MET A 82 7.74 13.51 19.51
N GLY A 83 6.48 13.44 19.95
CA GLY A 83 6.10 12.76 21.20
C GLY A 83 6.54 11.29 21.24
N MET A 84 6.44 10.56 20.13
CA MET A 84 6.90 9.16 20.08
C MET A 84 8.43 9.03 20.19
N ILE A 85 9.17 10.02 19.69
CA ILE A 85 10.63 10.10 19.87
C ILE A 85 10.93 10.34 21.35
N ALA A 86 10.23 11.28 22.00
CA ALA A 86 10.40 11.57 23.42
C ALA A 86 10.10 10.34 24.30
N ASP A 87 9.05 9.57 23.99
CA ASP A 87 8.70 8.33 24.70
C ASP A 87 9.77 7.22 24.59
N ALA A 88 10.62 7.29 23.55
CA ALA A 88 11.70 6.34 23.35
C ALA A 88 12.97 6.70 24.14
N VAL A 89 13.09 7.95 24.61
CA VAL A 89 14.18 8.42 25.47
C VAL A 89 13.99 7.90 26.88
N THR A 90 15.04 7.32 27.46
CA THR A 90 15.03 6.82 28.84
C THR A 90 16.27 7.31 29.60
N ALA A 91 16.25 7.20 30.93
CA ALA A 91 17.41 7.54 31.75
C ALA A 91 18.69 6.80 31.31
N ASP A 92 18.56 5.53 30.91
CA ASP A 92 19.67 4.70 30.43
C ASP A 92 20.03 4.93 28.93
N TRP A 93 19.16 5.61 28.17
CA TRP A 93 19.29 5.82 26.72
C TRP A 93 18.81 7.24 26.36
N PRO A 94 19.63 8.28 26.61
CA PRO A 94 19.27 9.67 26.32
C PRO A 94 19.04 9.96 24.83
N ASN A 95 19.71 9.25 23.91
CA ASN A 95 19.41 9.37 22.46
C ASN A 95 18.23 8.49 22.02
N GLY A 96 17.67 7.70 22.95
CA GLY A 96 16.48 6.90 22.79
C GLY A 96 16.70 5.56 22.07
N LEU A 97 15.68 4.71 22.22
CA LEU A 97 15.66 3.35 21.69
C LEU A 97 14.80 3.27 20.43
N LEU A 98 15.44 3.03 19.29
CA LEU A 98 14.79 3.00 17.98
C LEU A 98 13.60 2.04 17.91
N TYR A 99 13.74 0.83 18.48
CA TYR A 99 12.69 -0.19 18.41
C TYR A 99 11.39 0.27 19.08
N LYS A 100 11.45 1.14 20.10
CA LYS A 100 10.26 1.70 20.76
C LYS A 100 9.50 2.62 19.83
N VAL A 101 10.21 3.49 19.11
CA VAL A 101 9.61 4.38 18.12
C VAL A 101 8.93 3.56 17.03
N ILE A 102 9.63 2.55 16.50
CA ILE A 102 9.10 1.68 15.44
C ILE A 102 7.89 0.88 15.93
N ASP A 103 7.95 0.30 17.12
CA ASP A 103 6.81 -0.45 17.64
C ASP A 103 5.60 0.46 17.88
N ASN A 104 5.80 1.68 18.38
CA ASN A 104 4.73 2.68 18.52
C ASN A 104 4.15 3.10 17.16
N LEU A 105 4.98 3.33 16.14
CA LEU A 105 4.52 3.59 14.77
C LEU A 105 3.62 2.46 14.26
N PHE A 106 4.06 1.22 14.41
CA PHE A 106 3.29 0.07 13.93
C PHE A 106 2.03 -0.18 14.75
N LYS A 107 2.05 0.05 16.06
CA LYS A 107 0.85 0.00 16.91
C LYS A 107 -0.18 1.04 16.49
N ARG A 108 0.27 2.24 16.10
CA ARG A 108 -0.63 3.34 15.73
C ARG A 108 -1.18 3.24 14.30
N TYR A 109 -0.32 2.92 13.34
CA TYR A 109 -0.66 2.96 11.90
C TYR A 109 -0.85 1.59 11.24
N ARG A 110 -0.52 0.50 11.94
CA ARG A 110 -0.70 -0.88 11.48
C ARG A 110 -1.30 -1.77 12.56
N SER A 111 -2.17 -1.24 13.42
CA SER A 111 -2.90 -2.06 14.38
C SER A 111 -3.70 -3.13 13.62
N SER A 112 -3.42 -4.40 13.89
CA SER A 112 -4.18 -5.53 13.31
C SER A 112 -5.51 -5.75 14.04
N ASP A 113 -6.16 -4.67 14.48
CA ASP A 113 -7.38 -4.74 15.27
C ASP A 113 -8.58 -5.13 14.41
N VAL A 114 -9.60 -5.73 15.03
CA VAL A 114 -10.88 -6.09 14.42
C VAL A 114 -11.50 -4.89 13.71
N MET A 115 -11.40 -3.70 14.29
CA MET A 115 -11.90 -2.46 13.67
C MET A 115 -11.17 -2.12 12.37
N SER A 116 -9.89 -2.46 12.24
CA SER A 116 -9.15 -2.26 10.99
C SER A 116 -9.66 -3.21 9.89
N LYS A 117 -10.11 -4.43 10.27
CA LYS A 117 -10.76 -5.36 9.34
C LYS A 117 -12.10 -4.87 8.85
N VAL A 118 -12.88 -4.31 9.77
CA VAL A 118 -14.18 -3.70 9.44
C VAL A 118 -14.00 -2.50 8.52
N LYS A 119 -13.02 -1.62 8.80
CA LYS A 119 -12.69 -0.47 7.94
C LYS A 119 -12.22 -0.92 6.56
N MET A 120 -11.35 -1.92 6.48
CA MET A 120 -10.90 -2.50 5.21
C MET A 120 -12.07 -3.00 4.38
N ARG A 121 -12.98 -3.80 4.98
CA ARG A 121 -14.20 -4.26 4.31
C ARG A 121 -15.07 -3.10 3.84
N TYR A 122 -15.29 -2.10 4.69
CA TYR A 122 -16.06 -0.91 4.33
C TYR A 122 -15.43 -0.12 3.17
N GLU A 123 -14.10 0.02 3.13
CA GLU A 123 -13.40 0.69 2.03
C GLU A 123 -13.48 -0.15 0.74
N MET A 124 -13.44 -1.47 0.84
CA MET A 124 -13.59 -2.40 -0.29
C MET A 124 -15.02 -2.39 -0.86
N ASP A 125 -16.05 -2.35 -0.01
CA ASP A 125 -17.46 -2.28 -0.45
C ASP A 125 -17.77 -0.96 -1.19
N ARG A 126 -16.97 0.08 -0.96
CA ARG A 126 -17.08 1.37 -1.67
C ARG A 126 -16.36 1.38 -3.02
N VAL A 127 -15.54 0.38 -3.30
CA VAL A 127 -14.91 0.21 -4.60
C VAL A 127 -16.01 -0.13 -5.60
N ASN A 128 -16.11 0.63 -6.67
CA ASN A 128 -17.09 0.43 -7.73
C ASN A 128 -16.52 0.95 -9.04
N MET A 129 -16.90 0.31 -10.14
CA MET A 129 -16.48 0.65 -11.48
C MET A 129 -17.70 0.93 -12.36
N LYS A 130 -17.66 2.01 -13.15
CA LYS A 130 -18.68 2.25 -14.18
C LYS A 130 -18.49 1.33 -15.37
N LYS A 131 -19.52 1.21 -16.21
CA LYS A 131 -19.48 0.37 -17.41
C LYS A 131 -18.34 0.74 -18.37
N ASP A 132 -18.08 2.03 -18.51
CA ASP A 132 -17.10 2.63 -19.40
C ASP A 132 -15.71 2.84 -18.77
N ASP A 133 -15.59 2.67 -17.45
CA ASP A 133 -14.30 2.78 -16.75
C ASP A 133 -13.39 1.59 -17.09
N ASP A 134 -12.08 1.82 -17.13
CA ASP A 134 -11.07 0.79 -17.36
C ASP A 134 -10.99 -0.15 -16.14
N PRO A 135 -11.13 -1.49 -16.31
CA PRO A 135 -10.91 -2.50 -15.27
C PRO A 135 -9.60 -2.38 -14.50
N ASN A 136 -8.54 -1.81 -15.09
CA ASN A 136 -7.29 -1.55 -14.39
C ASN A 136 -7.49 -0.64 -13.16
N ARG A 137 -8.41 0.33 -13.26
CA ARG A 137 -8.72 1.25 -12.17
C ARG A 137 -9.33 0.53 -10.97
N LEU A 138 -10.16 -0.48 -11.20
CA LEU A 138 -10.74 -1.33 -10.16
C LEU A 138 -9.62 -2.06 -9.40
N CYS A 139 -8.72 -2.70 -10.13
CA CYS A 139 -7.59 -3.43 -9.55
C CYS A 139 -6.64 -2.49 -8.79
N GLU A 140 -6.34 -1.30 -9.33
CA GLU A 140 -5.55 -0.28 -8.64
C GLU A 140 -6.17 0.14 -7.31
N GLN A 141 -7.49 0.35 -7.26
CA GLN A 141 -8.20 0.69 -6.03
C GLN A 141 -8.11 -0.44 -5.00
N ILE A 142 -8.30 -1.70 -5.43
CA ILE A 142 -8.15 -2.88 -4.55
C ILE A 142 -6.71 -2.95 -4.01
N SER A 143 -5.70 -2.82 -4.88
CA SER A 143 -4.30 -2.84 -4.47
C SER A 143 -3.92 -1.69 -3.53
N GLN A 144 -4.50 -0.50 -3.70
CA GLN A 144 -4.30 0.61 -2.76
C GLN A 144 -4.82 0.26 -1.37
N ILE A 145 -5.99 -0.36 -1.28
CA ILE A 145 -6.57 -0.78 0.01
C ILE A 145 -5.77 -1.94 0.60
N GLU A 146 -5.38 -2.94 -0.18
CA GLU A 146 -4.52 -4.04 0.30
C GLU A 146 -3.18 -3.51 0.84
N ASN A 147 -2.56 -2.57 0.14
CA ASN A 147 -1.34 -1.91 0.59
C ASN A 147 -1.53 -1.10 1.86
N LYS A 148 -2.73 -0.53 2.09
CA LYS A 148 -3.09 0.14 3.35
C LYS A 148 -3.16 -0.86 4.51
N TYR A 149 -3.75 -2.03 4.27
CA TYR A 149 -4.03 -3.07 5.27
C TYR A 149 -3.14 -4.31 5.16
N VAL A 150 -1.82 -4.14 4.97
CA VAL A 150 -0.83 -5.23 4.75
C VAL A 150 -0.93 -6.42 5.72
N THR A 151 -1.35 -6.19 6.97
CA THR A 151 -1.47 -7.25 7.98
C THR A 151 -2.68 -8.17 7.78
N GLN A 152 -3.62 -7.78 6.92
CA GLN A 152 -4.85 -8.50 6.66
C GLN A 152 -4.89 -8.93 5.20
N LYS A 153 -4.58 -10.21 4.96
CA LYS A 153 -4.71 -10.79 3.63
C LYS A 153 -6.16 -11.14 3.37
N LEU A 154 -6.67 -10.75 2.21
CA LEU A 154 -7.95 -11.23 1.69
C LEU A 154 -7.84 -12.71 1.33
N SER A 155 -8.92 -13.46 1.58
CA SER A 155 -9.07 -14.77 0.96
C SER A 155 -9.44 -14.60 -0.52
N LEU A 156 -9.19 -15.64 -1.33
CA LEU A 156 -9.63 -15.65 -2.73
C LEU A 156 -11.15 -15.46 -2.86
N GLU A 157 -11.92 -16.01 -1.91
CA GLU A 157 -13.38 -15.88 -1.89
C GLU A 157 -13.81 -14.45 -1.61
N ASP A 158 -13.17 -13.77 -0.65
CA ASP A 158 -13.44 -12.36 -0.37
C ASP A 158 -13.09 -11.48 -1.59
N LEU A 159 -11.94 -11.73 -2.22
CA LEU A 159 -11.50 -10.98 -3.41
C LEU A 159 -12.49 -11.15 -4.57
N LEU A 160 -12.94 -12.39 -4.82
CA LEU A 160 -13.92 -12.67 -5.87
C LEU A 160 -15.26 -12.00 -5.58
N ALA A 161 -15.73 -12.03 -4.34
CA ALA A 161 -16.97 -11.37 -3.95
C ALA A 161 -16.87 -9.85 -4.22
N ILE A 162 -15.79 -9.21 -3.75
CA ILE A 162 -15.55 -7.77 -3.96
C ILE A 162 -15.50 -7.42 -5.45
N VAL A 163 -14.75 -8.16 -6.26
CA VAL A 163 -14.67 -7.90 -7.71
C VAL A 163 -16.03 -8.10 -8.38
N SER A 164 -16.77 -9.13 -8.00
CA SER A 164 -18.09 -9.42 -8.59
C SER A 164 -19.13 -8.36 -8.23
N ASP A 165 -19.05 -7.80 -7.01
CA ASP A 165 -19.94 -6.73 -6.54
C ASP A 165 -19.57 -5.36 -7.12
N ALA A 166 -18.26 -5.09 -7.28
CA ALA A 166 -17.75 -3.82 -7.79
C ALA A 166 -17.77 -3.72 -9.33
N ALA A 167 -17.75 -4.86 -10.04
CA ALA A 167 -17.77 -4.90 -11.49
C ALA A 167 -19.21 -4.78 -12.03
N PRO A 168 -19.41 -4.10 -13.17
CA PRO A 168 -20.68 -4.17 -13.90
C PRO A 168 -21.07 -5.60 -14.25
N ILE A 169 -22.38 -5.88 -14.23
CA ILE A 169 -22.96 -7.20 -14.52
C ILE A 169 -22.47 -7.85 -15.83
N GLU A 170 -22.05 -7.02 -16.80
CA GLU A 170 -21.49 -7.42 -18.08
C GLU A 170 -20.21 -8.28 -17.94
N TYR A 171 -19.40 -8.05 -16.90
CA TYR A 171 -18.16 -8.80 -16.65
C TYR A 171 -18.39 -10.11 -15.87
N GLY A 172 -19.59 -10.35 -15.34
CA GLY A 172 -19.88 -11.51 -14.50
C GLY A 172 -19.63 -12.86 -15.18
N ALA A 173 -19.90 -12.96 -16.49
CA ALA A 173 -19.62 -14.17 -17.27
C ALA A 173 -18.12 -14.47 -17.37
N THR A 174 -17.31 -13.44 -17.60
CA THR A 174 -15.86 -13.55 -17.74
C THR A 174 -15.18 -13.87 -16.41
N ILE A 175 -15.61 -13.22 -15.33
CA ILE A 175 -15.12 -13.53 -13.98
C ILE A 175 -15.44 -14.98 -13.60
N THR A 176 -16.66 -15.45 -13.91
CA THR A 176 -17.06 -16.85 -13.66
C THR A 176 -16.27 -17.84 -14.52
N ALA A 177 -16.00 -17.50 -15.79
CA ALA A 177 -15.19 -18.32 -16.68
C ALA A 177 -13.74 -18.44 -16.18
N GLU A 178 -13.11 -17.34 -15.75
CA GLU A 178 -11.77 -17.36 -15.19
C GLU A 178 -11.69 -18.18 -13.89
N LYS A 179 -12.68 -18.04 -13.00
CA LYS A 179 -12.77 -18.88 -11.80
C LYS A 179 -12.84 -20.37 -12.16
N ARG A 180 -13.63 -20.73 -13.17
CA ARG A 180 -13.75 -22.13 -13.61
C ARG A 180 -12.46 -22.66 -14.23
N ASN A 181 -11.75 -21.82 -14.98
CA ASN A 181 -10.51 -22.20 -15.65
C ASN A 181 -9.33 -22.36 -14.69
N LYS A 182 -9.17 -21.45 -13.73
CA LYS A 182 -8.01 -21.38 -12.84
C LYS A 182 -8.26 -21.96 -11.45
N GLY A 183 -9.51 -22.13 -11.04
CA GLY A 183 -9.88 -22.70 -9.74
C GLY A 183 -9.21 -21.96 -8.58
N ASN A 184 -8.51 -22.70 -7.73
CA ASN A 184 -7.85 -22.16 -6.53
C ASN A 184 -6.56 -21.36 -6.84
N ALA A 185 -6.06 -21.41 -8.08
CA ALA A 185 -4.89 -20.65 -8.51
C ALA A 185 -5.25 -19.27 -9.10
N LEU A 186 -6.52 -18.89 -9.06
CA LEU A 186 -6.99 -17.59 -9.57
C LEU A 186 -6.35 -16.44 -8.78
N THR A 187 -5.79 -15.47 -9.51
CA THR A 187 -5.22 -14.25 -8.95
C THR A 187 -5.98 -13.01 -9.42
N LEU A 188 -5.78 -11.88 -8.75
CA LEU A 188 -6.34 -10.59 -9.18
C LEU A 188 -5.86 -10.21 -10.60
N GLU A 189 -4.62 -10.54 -10.94
CA GLU A 189 -4.03 -10.25 -12.25
C GLU A 189 -4.72 -11.01 -13.38
N ASP A 190 -5.13 -12.25 -13.12
CA ASP A 190 -5.88 -13.08 -14.08
C ASP A 190 -7.25 -12.47 -14.40
N ILE A 191 -7.94 -12.02 -13.35
CA ILE A 191 -9.23 -11.34 -13.46
C ILE A 191 -9.05 -10.02 -14.23
N ARG A 192 -8.00 -9.25 -13.89
CA ARG A 192 -7.67 -7.99 -14.56
C ARG A 192 -7.47 -8.18 -16.06
N GLU A 193 -6.65 -9.15 -16.47
CA GLU A 193 -6.40 -9.43 -17.89
C GLU A 193 -7.69 -9.80 -18.63
N ALA A 194 -8.51 -10.67 -18.06
CA ALA A 194 -9.75 -11.12 -18.68
C ALA A 194 -10.78 -9.98 -18.80
N MET A 195 -10.95 -9.19 -17.74
CA MET A 195 -11.85 -8.02 -17.76
C MET A 195 -11.36 -6.95 -18.73
N HIS A 196 -10.05 -6.66 -18.75
CA HIS A 196 -9.48 -5.68 -19.67
C HIS A 196 -9.58 -6.13 -21.13
N ALA A 197 -9.42 -7.43 -21.43
CA ALA A 197 -9.64 -7.98 -22.76
C ALA A 197 -11.10 -7.81 -23.21
N GLN A 198 -12.06 -8.09 -22.32
CA GLN A 198 -13.48 -7.85 -22.59
C GLN A 198 -13.78 -6.36 -22.79
N TRP A 199 -13.23 -5.48 -21.95
CA TRP A 199 -13.43 -4.03 -22.06
C TRP A 199 -12.94 -3.51 -23.41
N ARG A 200 -11.77 -3.98 -23.90
CA ARG A 200 -11.26 -3.62 -25.24
C ARG A 200 -12.19 -4.02 -26.39
N ILE A 201 -12.94 -5.12 -26.24
CA ILE A 201 -13.90 -5.58 -27.24
C ILE A 201 -15.19 -4.76 -27.17
N MET A 202 -15.65 -4.44 -25.95
CA MET A 202 -16.89 -3.68 -25.72
C MET A 202 -16.71 -2.18 -26.03
N TYR A 203 -15.51 -1.65 -25.81
CA TYR A 203 -15.17 -0.24 -25.98
C TYR A 203 -13.94 -0.06 -26.88
N PRO A 204 -14.01 -0.45 -28.17
CA PRO A 204 -12.88 -0.38 -29.10
C PRO A 204 -12.39 1.05 -29.39
N ALA A 205 -13.17 2.05 -28.98
CA ALA A 205 -12.80 3.46 -28.98
C ALA A 205 -12.86 4.00 -27.55
N ALA A 206 -11.81 3.83 -26.75
CA ALA A 206 -11.56 4.72 -25.62
C ALA A 206 -11.52 6.14 -26.20
N LYS A 207 -12.64 6.85 -26.09
CA LYS A 207 -12.87 8.13 -26.76
C LYS A 207 -11.72 9.06 -26.42
N THR A 208 -11.02 9.51 -27.45
CA THR A 208 -10.47 10.85 -27.54
C THR A 208 -11.38 11.78 -26.73
N LYS A 209 -10.88 12.31 -25.60
CA LYS A 209 -11.42 13.55 -25.06
C LYS A 209 -11.23 14.60 -26.15
N LYS A 210 -12.22 14.77 -27.02
CA LYS A 210 -12.44 16.01 -27.75
C LYS A 210 -13.79 16.54 -27.32
N THR A 211 -13.71 17.54 -26.46
CA THR A 211 -14.67 18.62 -26.34
C THR A 211 -15.15 19.07 -27.73
N SER A 212 -16.41 19.50 -27.79
CA SER A 212 -17.12 20.21 -28.87
C SER A 212 -17.98 19.37 -29.82
N THR A 213 -19.25 19.26 -29.44
CA THR A 213 -20.41 19.64 -30.25
C THR A 213 -20.29 19.52 -31.77
N ALA A 214 -20.85 18.46 -32.38
CA ALA A 214 -21.37 18.52 -33.74
C ALA A 214 -22.28 17.30 -34.03
N LYS A 215 -23.58 17.58 -33.97
CA LYS A 215 -24.73 17.05 -34.74
C LYS A 215 -24.67 15.63 -35.33
N GLU A 216 -25.65 14.86 -34.89
CA GLU A 216 -26.26 13.72 -35.57
C GLU A 216 -26.40 13.97 -37.08
N VAL A 217 -26.04 12.96 -37.87
CA VAL A 217 -26.58 12.76 -39.21
C VAL A 217 -27.13 11.34 -39.23
N GLU A 218 -28.45 11.24 -39.11
CA GLU A 218 -29.21 10.04 -39.41
C GLU A 218 -29.06 9.73 -40.91
N LEU A 219 -28.53 8.55 -41.22
CA LEU A 219 -28.61 7.96 -42.55
C LEU A 219 -29.87 7.08 -42.58
N SER A 220 -31.01 7.69 -42.93
CA SER A 220 -32.20 6.92 -43.28
C SER A 220 -32.05 6.39 -44.72
N SER A 221 -32.07 5.07 -44.81
CA SER A 221 -32.25 4.28 -46.02
C SER A 221 -33.55 4.69 -46.73
N VAL A 222 -33.45 5.00 -48.02
CA VAL A 222 -34.58 4.86 -48.94
C VAL A 222 -34.09 4.07 -50.15
N ASP A 223 -34.38 2.77 -50.11
CA ASP A 223 -34.40 1.89 -51.27
C ASP A 223 -35.59 2.23 -52.18
N ASN A 224 -35.41 1.87 -53.45
CA ASN A 224 -36.42 1.65 -54.49
C ASN A 224 -37.13 2.83 -55.15
N ALA A 225 -36.77 3.04 -56.42
CA ALA A 225 -37.77 3.14 -57.49
C ALA A 225 -37.19 2.52 -58.78
N GLU A 226 -37.65 1.31 -59.10
CA GLU A 226 -37.66 0.74 -60.45
C GLU A 226 -39.00 1.11 -61.15
N VAL A 227 -38.97 1.15 -62.49
CA VAL A 227 -40.08 1.18 -63.47
C VAL A 227 -40.80 2.54 -63.61
N ILE A 228 -40.88 3.21 -64.78
CA ILE A 228 -41.24 2.79 -66.15
C ILE A 228 -40.35 3.47 -67.19
#